data_AF-I8QM56-F1
#
_entry.id   AF-I8QM56-F1
#
_cell.length_a   1.000
_cell.length_b   1.000
_cell.length_c   1.000
_cell.angle_alpha   90.00
_cell.angle_beta   90.00
_cell.angle_gamma   90.00
#
_symmetry.space_group_name_H-M   'P 1'
#
loop_
_entity.id
_entity.type
_entity.pdbx_description
1 polymer ?
#
loop_
_entity_poly.entity_id
_entity_poly.type
_entity_poly.pdbx_seq_one_letter_code
_entity_poly.pdbx_strand_id
1 'polypeptide(L)' 'MTAIIKIAASIDEIPTMEETDAMLDELRQLPRDAATIKLMDDLLEFRMLLGAT' A
#
# COMPACT_ATOMS: atom_id res chain seq x y z
N MET A 1 -7.56 14.33 5.06
CA MET A 1 -7.84 12.89 5.28
C MET A 1 -8.26 12.29 3.97
N THR A 2 -7.26 11.80 3.23
CA THR A 2 -7.31 11.43 1.82
C THR A 2 -8.20 10.21 1.61
N ALA A 3 -9.00 10.22 0.54
CA ALA A 3 -9.99 9.19 0.21
C ALA A 3 -9.43 7.75 0.20
N ILE A 4 -8.12 7.59 0.02
CA ILE A 4 -7.37 6.33 0.04
C ILE A 4 -7.53 5.59 1.39
N ILE A 5 -7.50 6.30 2.53
CA ILE A 5 -7.67 5.66 3.85
C ILE A 5 -9.10 5.13 4.03
N LYS A 6 -10.09 5.80 3.42
CA LYS A 6 -11.49 5.35 3.45
C LYS A 6 -11.74 4.13 2.56
N ILE A 7 -10.99 3.98 1.47
CA ILE A 7 -11.01 2.79 0.61
C ILE A 7 -10.34 1.63 1.35
N ALA A 8 -9.15 1.84 1.93
CA ALA A 8 -8.43 0.83 2.70
C ALA A 8 -9.20 0.32 3.94
N ALA A 9 -10.09 1.15 4.52
CA ALA A 9 -10.93 0.78 5.66
C ALA A 9 -12.32 0.23 5.29
N SER A 10 -12.75 0.34 4.03
CA SER A 10 -14.08 -0.16 3.59
C SER A 10 -14.02 -1.54 2.96
N ILE A 11 -12.83 -2.08 2.72
CA ILE A 11 -12.64 -3.39 2.11
C ILE A 11 -12.15 -4.33 3.23
N ASP A 12 -13.08 -5.12 3.75
CA ASP A 12 -12.84 -6.30 4.61
C ASP A 12 -12.02 -7.42 3.90
N GLU A 13 -11.42 -7.10 2.75
CA GLU A 13 -10.72 -8.01 1.86
C GLU A 13 -9.28 -7.49 1.66
N ILE A 14 -8.33 -8.38 1.94
CA ILE A 14 -6.89 -8.19 1.74
C ILE A 14 -6.66 -7.59 0.33
N PRO A 15 -6.02 -6.40 0.20
CA PRO A 15 -5.80 -5.78 -1.11
C PRO A 15 -5.05 -6.72 -2.05
N THR A 16 -5.45 -6.74 -3.32
CA THR A 16 -4.83 -7.58 -4.35
C THR A 16 -3.42 -7.09 -4.73
N MET A 17 -2.65 -7.90 -5.48
CA MET A 17 -1.31 -7.50 -5.95
C MET A 17 -1.34 -6.21 -6.79
N GLU A 18 -2.34 -6.06 -7.66
CA GLU A 18 -2.48 -4.88 -8.52
C GLU A 18 -2.81 -3.62 -7.70
N GLU A 19 -3.67 -3.73 -6.69
CA GLU A 19 -4.00 -2.63 -5.80
C GLU A 19 -2.82 -2.23 -4.92
N THR A 20 -2.07 -3.22 -4.43
CA THR A 20 -0.83 -2.99 -3.66
C THR A 20 0.23 -2.26 -4.52
N ASP A 21 0.35 -2.63 -5.79
CA ASP A 21 1.27 -1.96 -6.72
C ASP A 21 0.83 -0.53 -7.04
N ALA A 22 -0.48 -0.29 -7.21
CA ALA A 22 -1.03 1.05 -7.40
C ALA A 22 -0.76 1.95 -6.17
N MET A 23 -0.94 1.41 -4.95
CA MET A 23 -0.63 2.12 -3.71
C MET A 23 0.86 2.45 -3.61
N LEU A 24 1.76 1.53 -3.97
CA LEU A 24 3.20 1.78 -4.00
C LEU A 24 3.58 2.88 -4.99
N ASP A 25 2.93 2.93 -6.15
CA ASP A 25 3.18 3.98 -7.15
C ASP A 25 2.71 5.35 -6.67
N GLU A 26 1.57 5.43 -5.99
CA GLU A 26 1.12 6.67 -5.35
C GLU A 26 2.07 7.13 -4.23
N LEU A 27 2.56 6.21 -3.39
CA LEU A 27 3.53 6.55 -2.34
C LEU A 27 4.88 7.02 -2.90
N ARG A 28 5.28 6.56 -4.09
CA ARG A 28 6.49 7.06 -4.77
C ARG A 28 6.36 8.51 -5.23
N GLN A 29 5.14 9.01 -5.43
CA GLN A 29 4.88 10.41 -5.78
C GLN A 29 4.90 11.34 -4.56
N LEU A 30 4.80 10.79 -3.35
CA LEU A 30 4.87 11.55 -2.10
C LEU A 30 6.32 11.88 -1.69
N PRO A 31 6.52 12.91 -0.86
CA PRO A 31 7.83 13.18 -0.28
C PRO A 31 8.33 11.94 0.47
N ARG A 32 9.57 11.51 0.20
CA ARG A 32 10.20 10.37 0.89
C ARG A 32 10.60 10.73 2.32
N ASP A 33 9.60 10.97 3.16
CA ASP A 33 9.79 11.06 4.59
C ASP A 33 9.87 9.66 5.21
N ALA A 34 10.34 9.61 6.46
CA ALA A 34 10.54 8.33 7.15
C ALA A 34 9.23 7.53 7.32
N ALA A 35 8.08 8.21 7.36
CA ALA A 35 6.78 7.57 7.47
C ALA A 35 6.37 6.91 6.14
N THR A 36 6.58 7.61 5.02
CA THR A 36 6.30 7.14 3.66
C THR A 36 7.22 5.98 3.28
N ILE A 37 8.51 6.06 3.64
CA ILE A 37 9.45 4.96 3.45
C ILE A 37 9.00 3.71 4.21
N LYS A 38 8.64 3.86 5.49
CA LYS A 38 8.15 2.74 6.30
C LYS A 38 6.88 2.13 5.71
N LEU A 39 5.94 2.96 5.26
CA LEU A 39 4.70 2.49 4.64
C LEU A 39 4.95 1.76 3.30
N MET A 40 5.95 2.20 2.52
CA MET A 40 6.37 1.49 1.30
C MET A 40 7.00 0.14 1.62
N ASP A 41 7.84 0.05 2.66
CA ASP A 41 8.46 -1.22 3.09
C ASP A 41 7.39 -2.21 3.56
N ASP A 42 6.44 -1.75 4.39
CA ASP A 42 5.32 -2.55 4.88
C ASP A 42 4.45 -3.08 3.71
N LEU A 43 4.19 -2.26 2.69
CA LEU A 43 3.44 -2.66 1.48
C LEU A 43 4.23 -3.61 0.57
N LEU A 44 5.55 -3.46 0.46
CA LEU A 44 6.40 -4.39 -0.27
C LEU A 44 6.44 -5.77 0.41
N GLU A 45 6.50 -5.80 1.73
CA GLU A 45 6.40 -7.04 2.51
C GLU A 45 5.05 -7.72 2.31
N PHE A 46 3.96 -6.95 2.37
CA PHE A 46 2.61 -7.43 2.11
C PHE A 46 2.47 -8.01 0.69
N ARG A 47 3.04 -7.34 -0.33
CA ARG A 47 3.07 -7.85 -1.71
C ARG A 47 3.80 -9.19 -1.82
N MET A 48 4.94 -9.34 -1.13
CA MET A 48 5.70 -10.60 -1.13
C MET A 48 4.87 -11.74 -0.53
N LEU A 49 4.10 -11.47 0.53
CA LEU A 49 3.21 -12.45 1.15
C LEU A 49 2.06 -12.86 0.20
N LEU A 50 1.47 -11.90 -0.53
CA LEU A 50 0.46 -12.16 -1.55
C LEU A 50 0.99 -13.00 -2.74
N GLY A 51 2.23 -12.76 -3.17
CA GLY A 51 2.85 -13.52 -4.26
C GLY A 51 3.26 -14.95 -3.88
N ALA A 52 3.26 -15.28 -2.58
CA ALA A 52 3.62 -16.60 -2.07
C ALA A 52 2.42 -17.57 -1.95
N THR A 53 1.21 -17.11 -2.27
CA THR A 53 -0.05 -17.90 -2.22
C THR A 53 -0.43 -18.42 -3.60
#